data_AF-A0A379ADC1-F1
#
_entry.id   AF-A0A379ADC1-F1
#
_cell.length_a   1.000
_cell.length_b   1.000
_cell.length_c   1.000
_cell.angle_alpha   90.00
_cell.angle_beta   90.00
_cell.angle_gamma   90.00
#
_symmetry.space_group_name_H-M   'P 1'
#
loop_
_entity.id
_entity.type
_entity.pdbx_description
1 polymer ?
#
loop_
_entity_poly.entity_id
_entity_poly.type
_entity_poly.pdbx_seq_one_letter_code
_entity_poly.pdbx_strand_id
1 'polypeptide(L)'
;MLSCSHLKCSACFFVAVLLLSLGASIAQATRHSDTTEQGGWWSARRDSAGIAPDPRALYSLAIVQVYAAPTYGWKGAVAVHPWIIFKRAGETRFTRYEVISWGSGDKVRRNTNLPDGLLVWRKTAAAGWNIADRKQKR
;
A
#
# COMPACT_ATOMS: atom_id res chain seq x y z
N MET A 1 -55.35 -0.27 13.93
CA MET A 1 -54.38 0.52 14.71
C MET A 1 -53.16 -0.34 15.00
N LEU A 2 -52.20 -0.43 14.06
CA LEU A 2 -50.89 -1.02 14.38
C LEU A 2 -50.24 -0.08 15.39
N SER A 3 -50.18 -0.52 16.64
CA SER A 3 -49.74 0.31 17.75
C SER A 3 -48.33 0.83 17.49
N CYS A 4 -48.11 2.12 17.78
CA CYS A 4 -46.84 2.83 17.64
C CYS A 4 -45.67 2.12 18.38
N SER A 5 -45.98 1.18 19.28
CA SER A 5 -45.04 0.28 19.95
C SER A 5 -44.44 -0.79 19.04
N HIS A 6 -45.20 -1.40 18.11
CA HIS A 6 -44.68 -2.42 17.20
C HIS A 6 -43.70 -1.85 16.17
N LEU A 7 -43.96 -0.62 15.70
CA LEU A 7 -43.07 0.07 14.78
C LEU A 7 -41.72 0.41 15.44
N LYS A 8 -41.74 0.80 16.74
CA LYS A 8 -40.53 1.02 17.52
C LYS A 8 -39.75 -0.27 17.75
N CYS A 9 -40.42 -1.37 18.12
CA CYS A 9 -39.76 -2.67 18.32
C CYS A 9 -39.11 -3.20 17.03
N SER A 10 -39.79 -3.08 15.89
CA SER A 10 -39.25 -3.49 14.59
C SER A 10 -38.06 -2.62 14.17
N ALA A 11 -38.14 -1.30 14.39
CA ALA A 11 -37.04 -0.38 14.11
C ALA A 11 -35.82 -0.68 15.00
N CYS A 12 -36.01 -0.92 16.31
CA CYS A 12 -34.92 -1.28 17.21
C CYS A 12 -34.25 -2.61 16.82
N PHE A 13 -35.04 -3.60 16.41
CA PHE A 13 -34.51 -4.88 15.93
C PHE A 13 -33.69 -4.68 14.64
N PHE A 14 -34.20 -3.91 13.69
CA PHE A 14 -33.49 -3.62 12.44
C PHE A 14 -32.18 -2.86 12.71
N VAL A 15 -32.21 -1.86 13.59
CA VAL A 15 -31.01 -1.13 14.03
C VAL A 15 -30.02 -2.06 14.72
N ALA A 16 -30.48 -2.96 15.60
CA ALA A 16 -29.60 -3.93 16.26
C ALA A 16 -28.93 -4.88 15.26
N VAL A 17 -29.67 -5.38 14.26
CA VAL A 17 -29.12 -6.22 13.19
C VAL A 17 -28.13 -5.45 12.32
N LEU A 18 -28.41 -4.20 11.97
CA LEU A 18 -27.47 -3.33 11.24
C LEU A 18 -26.20 -3.08 12.04
N LEU A 19 -26.31 -2.80 13.35
CA LEU A 19 -25.15 -2.59 14.22
C LEU A 19 -24.31 -3.87 14.39
N LEU A 20 -24.95 -5.03 14.51
CA LEU A 20 -24.26 -6.32 14.61
C LEU A 20 -23.54 -6.69 13.32
N SER A 21 -24.19 -6.52 12.16
CA SER A 21 -23.56 -6.77 10.86
C SER A 21 -22.42 -5.80 10.55
N LEU A 22 -22.61 -4.52 10.87
CA LEU A 22 -21.55 -3.51 10.76
C LEU A 22 -20.38 -3.81 11.72
N GLY A 23 -20.68 -4.18 12.96
CA GLY A 23 -19.68 -4.59 13.94
C GLY A 23 -18.89 -5.82 13.50
N ALA A 24 -19.56 -6.84 12.96
CA ALA A 24 -18.91 -8.03 12.41
C ALA A 24 -18.02 -7.70 11.21
N SER A 25 -18.49 -6.85 10.30
CA SER A 25 -17.71 -6.42 9.13
C SER A 25 -16.45 -5.64 9.52
N ILE A 26 -16.57 -4.71 10.48
CA ILE A 26 -15.41 -3.97 11.03
C ILE A 26 -14.45 -4.93 11.72
N ALA A 27 -14.95 -5.87 12.53
CA ALA A 27 -14.11 -6.86 13.21
C ALA A 27 -13.38 -7.80 12.24
N GLN A 28 -13.97 -8.12 11.08
CA GLN A 28 -13.29 -8.87 10.03
C GLN A 28 -12.25 -8.02 9.28
N ALA A 29 -12.54 -6.74 9.05
CA ALA A 29 -11.58 -5.80 8.46
C ALA A 29 -10.35 -5.60 9.36
N THR A 30 -10.53 -5.56 10.69
CA THR A 30 -9.41 -5.48 11.64
C THR A 30 -8.61 -6.78 11.74
N ARG A 31 -9.27 -7.94 11.62
CA ARG A 31 -8.55 -9.24 11.61
C ARG A 31 -7.59 -9.39 10.42
N HIS A 32 -7.86 -8.72 9.30
CA HIS A 32 -6.90 -8.67 8.18
C HIS A 32 -5.71 -7.72 8.45
N SER A 33 -5.86 -6.73 9.34
CA SER A 33 -4.74 -5.88 9.80
C SER A 33 -3.91 -6.52 10.93
N ASP A 34 -4.48 -7.42 11.73
CA ASP A 34 -3.92 -7.91 13.00
C ASP A 34 -2.70 -8.85 12.90
N THR A 35 -2.13 -9.13 11.73
CA THR A 35 -0.88 -9.93 11.67
C THR A 35 0.39 -9.13 11.99
N THR A 36 0.34 -7.81 12.22
CA THR A 36 1.50 -7.05 12.76
C THR A 36 1.11 -5.68 13.38
N GLU A 37 0.09 -5.57 14.24
CA GLU A 37 -0.28 -4.30 14.90
C GLU A 37 0.06 -4.24 16.40
N GLN A 38 1.32 -4.49 16.76
CA GLN A 38 1.81 -4.22 18.13
C GLN A 38 2.81 -3.05 18.20
N GLY A 39 3.11 -2.40 17.07
CA GLY A 39 3.97 -1.22 17.06
C GLY A 39 3.45 -0.17 16.08
N GLY A 40 3.52 1.09 16.51
CA GLY A 40 3.08 2.22 15.69
C GLY A 40 3.86 2.35 14.38
N TRP A 41 3.54 3.36 13.57
CA TRP A 41 4.19 3.64 12.28
C TRP A 41 5.74 3.63 12.33
N TRP A 42 6.34 3.86 13.51
CA TRP A 42 7.78 3.79 13.74
C TRP A 42 8.38 2.38 13.55
N SER A 43 7.64 1.32 13.89
CA SER A 43 8.09 -0.08 13.82
C SER A 43 7.78 -0.75 12.47
N ALA A 44 7.24 0.00 11.52
CA ALA A 44 7.01 -0.54 10.19
C ALA A 44 8.35 -0.85 9.50
N ARG A 45 8.38 -1.97 8.78
CA ARG A 45 9.58 -2.45 8.08
C ARG A 45 10.02 -1.44 7.02
N ARG A 46 11.33 -1.17 6.95
CA ARG A 46 11.98 -0.25 5.99
C ARG A 46 13.05 -0.95 5.12
N ASP A 47 13.09 -2.27 5.19
CA ASP A 47 13.98 -3.13 4.43
C ASP A 47 13.58 -3.23 2.95
N SER A 48 14.54 -3.60 2.11
CA SER A 48 14.32 -3.86 0.69
C SER A 48 13.32 -5.01 0.50
N ALA A 49 12.41 -4.89 -0.46
CA ALA A 49 11.50 -5.96 -0.86
C ALA A 49 12.23 -7.12 -1.57
N GLY A 50 13.48 -6.91 -2.02
CA GLY A 50 14.27 -7.92 -2.72
C GLY A 50 13.82 -8.19 -4.15
N ILE A 51 13.06 -7.25 -4.74
CA ILE A 51 12.46 -7.41 -6.09
C ILE A 51 13.18 -6.53 -7.12
N ALA A 52 13.91 -5.50 -6.68
CA ALA A 52 14.75 -4.75 -7.60
C ALA A 52 15.96 -5.61 -8.04
N PRO A 53 16.27 -5.67 -9.35
CA PRO A 53 17.47 -6.33 -9.83
C PRO A 53 18.72 -5.55 -9.41
N ASP A 54 19.87 -6.21 -9.34
CA ASP A 54 21.13 -5.51 -9.04
C ASP A 54 21.44 -4.47 -10.15
N PRO A 55 21.46 -3.17 -9.82
CA PRO A 55 21.71 -2.14 -10.82
C PRO A 55 23.13 -2.17 -11.37
N ARG A 56 24.09 -2.78 -10.66
CA ARG A 56 25.48 -2.93 -11.11
C ARG A 56 25.61 -4.09 -12.10
N ALA A 57 24.97 -5.21 -11.82
CA ALA A 57 24.96 -6.36 -12.74
C ALA A 57 24.33 -5.99 -14.08
N LEU A 58 23.30 -5.13 -14.08
CA LEU A 58 22.60 -4.67 -15.29
C LEU A 58 22.99 -3.25 -15.70
N TYR A 59 24.25 -2.83 -15.52
CA TYR A 59 24.69 -1.45 -15.76
C TYR A 59 24.38 -0.97 -17.19
N SER A 60 24.50 -1.83 -18.21
CA SER A 60 24.30 -1.49 -19.62
C SER A 60 22.82 -1.24 -20.00
N LEU A 61 21.87 -1.66 -19.16
CA LEU A 61 20.44 -1.55 -19.43
C LEU A 61 19.83 -0.32 -18.75
N ALA A 62 18.93 0.35 -19.46
CA ALA A 62 17.99 1.28 -18.85
C ALA A 62 16.83 0.49 -18.23
N ILE A 63 16.53 0.74 -16.96
CA ILE A 63 15.50 0.02 -16.22
C ILE A 63 14.53 1.03 -15.62
N VAL A 64 13.23 0.75 -15.76
CA VAL A 64 12.14 1.48 -15.10
C VAL A 64 11.24 0.44 -14.45
N GLN A 65 11.04 0.57 -13.14
CA GLN A 65 10.14 -0.28 -12.37
C GLN A 65 9.12 0.56 -11.61
N VAL A 66 7.86 0.16 -11.72
CA VAL A 66 6.75 0.77 -10.98
C VAL A 66 6.30 -0.20 -9.91
N TYR A 67 6.10 0.32 -8.70
CA TYR A 67 5.69 -0.41 -7.52
C TYR A 67 4.43 0.18 -6.91
N ALA A 68 3.66 -0.66 -6.24
CA ALA A 68 2.56 -0.26 -5.38
C ALA A 68 2.47 -1.19 -4.18
N ALA A 69 2.22 -0.62 -3.01
CA ALA A 69 1.95 -1.36 -1.77
C ALA A 69 0.77 -0.72 -1.01
N PRO A 70 -0.07 -1.48 -0.30
CA PRO A 70 -1.16 -0.93 0.51
C PRO A 70 -0.64 -0.03 1.63
N THR A 71 -1.36 1.05 1.93
CA THR A 71 -1.06 1.93 3.07
C THR A 71 -1.28 1.23 4.44
N TYR A 72 -0.97 1.92 5.54
CA TYR A 72 -0.79 1.39 6.89
C TYR A 72 -2.09 1.55 7.65
N GLY A 73 -2.38 0.58 8.49
CA GLY A 73 -3.65 0.47 9.19
C GLY A 73 -4.81 0.34 8.22
N TRP A 74 -5.99 0.77 8.67
CA TRP A 74 -7.25 0.65 7.94
C TRP A 74 -7.24 1.31 6.56
N LYS A 75 -6.41 2.35 6.35
CA LYS A 75 -6.29 3.03 5.05
C LYS A 75 -5.78 2.09 3.96
N GLY A 76 -5.00 1.05 4.32
CA GLY A 76 -4.52 0.05 3.38
C GLY A 76 -5.62 -0.74 2.66
N ALA A 77 -6.85 -0.76 3.23
CA ALA A 77 -7.99 -1.39 2.59
C ALA A 77 -8.54 -0.58 1.39
N VAL A 78 -8.30 0.73 1.36
CA VAL A 78 -8.87 1.66 0.36
C VAL A 78 -7.82 2.44 -0.42
N ALA A 79 -6.57 2.47 0.03
CA ALA A 79 -5.51 3.28 -0.55
C ALA A 79 -4.18 2.52 -0.64
N VAL A 80 -3.52 2.69 -1.79
CA VAL A 80 -2.16 2.19 -2.06
C VAL A 80 -1.18 3.35 -2.16
N HIS A 81 0.06 3.08 -1.80
CA HIS A 81 1.21 3.96 -1.96
C HIS A 81 2.05 3.50 -3.16
N PRO A 82 1.96 4.19 -4.31
CA PRO A 82 2.79 3.89 -5.47
C PRO A 82 4.15 4.61 -5.41
N TRP A 83 5.17 3.97 -5.97
CA TRP A 83 6.46 4.61 -6.24
C TRP A 83 7.09 4.06 -7.52
N ILE A 84 8.01 4.82 -8.09
CA ILE A 84 8.74 4.43 -9.29
C ILE A 84 10.22 4.49 -8.99
N ILE A 85 10.97 3.53 -9.52
CA ILE A 85 12.41 3.63 -9.64
C ILE A 85 12.84 3.56 -11.09
N PHE A 86 13.93 4.24 -11.41
CA PHE A 86 14.56 4.09 -12.70
C PHE A 86 16.07 4.30 -12.63
N LYS A 87 16.76 3.76 -13.63
CA LYS A 87 18.15 4.06 -13.93
C LYS A 87 18.35 4.09 -15.44
N ARG A 88 19.26 4.92 -15.91
CA ARG A 88 19.67 4.95 -17.33
C ARG A 88 20.71 3.87 -17.61
N ALA A 89 20.95 3.60 -18.89
CA ALA A 89 22.09 2.79 -19.31
C ALA A 89 23.39 3.50 -18.88
N GLY A 90 24.33 2.74 -18.31
CA GLY A 90 25.55 3.24 -17.69
C GLY A 90 25.40 3.62 -16.21
N GLU A 91 24.18 3.78 -15.69
CA GLU A 91 23.96 4.07 -14.28
C GLU A 91 23.99 2.79 -13.43
N THR A 92 24.70 2.86 -12.31
CA THR A 92 24.90 1.77 -11.34
C THR A 92 24.02 1.91 -10.10
N ARG A 93 23.14 2.91 -10.07
CA ARG A 93 22.22 3.18 -8.96
C ARG A 93 20.84 3.55 -9.50
N PHE A 94 19.81 3.16 -8.78
CA PHE A 94 18.44 3.59 -9.05
C PHE A 94 18.17 4.96 -8.44
N THR A 95 17.34 5.73 -9.14
CA THR A 95 16.65 6.90 -8.60
C THR A 95 15.21 6.52 -8.32
N ARG A 96 14.75 6.79 -7.09
CA ARG A 96 13.39 6.57 -6.61
C ARG A 96 12.62 7.89 -6.54
N TYR A 97 11.38 7.87 -7.01
CA TYR A 97 10.40 8.93 -6.83
C TYR A 97 9.13 8.38 -6.19
N GLU A 98 8.62 9.09 -5.20
CA GLU A 98 7.43 8.71 -4.46
C GLU A 98 6.64 9.92 -3.97
N VAL A 99 5.32 9.75 -3.80
CA VAL A 99 4.44 10.81 -3.28
C VAL A 99 4.01 10.45 -1.87
N ILE A 100 4.51 11.17 -0.87
CA ILE A 100 4.31 10.80 0.56
C ILE A 100 3.52 11.83 1.37
N SER A 101 2.87 12.78 0.72
CA SER A 101 2.05 13.79 1.40
C SER A 101 0.91 14.29 0.49
N TRP A 102 -0.13 14.86 1.10
CA TRP A 102 -1.29 15.48 0.44
C TRP A 102 -1.26 17.01 0.62
N GLY A 103 -2.08 17.73 -0.16
CA GLY A 103 -2.17 19.20 -0.12
C GLY A 103 -1.31 19.93 -1.16
N SER A 104 -1.23 21.26 -1.09
CA SER A 104 -0.53 22.10 -2.08
C SER A 104 1.00 22.11 -1.90
N GLY A 105 1.74 22.31 -3.00
CA GLY A 105 3.21 22.35 -3.05
C GLY A 105 3.84 21.02 -3.50
N ASP A 106 5.16 20.92 -3.51
CA ASP A 106 5.84 19.69 -3.91
C ASP A 106 5.57 18.56 -2.90
N LYS A 107 5.13 17.41 -3.41
CA LYS A 107 4.83 16.20 -2.64
C LYS A 107 5.67 15.01 -3.10
N VAL A 108 6.45 15.20 -4.16
CA VAL A 108 7.30 14.20 -4.74
C VAL A 108 8.62 14.23 -3.97
N ARG A 109 8.99 13.10 -3.36
CA ARG A 109 10.30 12.92 -2.74
C ARG A 109 11.19 12.08 -3.63
N ARG A 110 12.47 12.44 -3.63
CA ARG A 110 13.54 11.76 -4.37
C ARG A 110 14.47 11.08 -3.38
N ASN A 111 14.74 9.79 -3.58
CA ASN A 111 15.77 9.01 -2.86
C ASN A 111 15.74 9.10 -1.32
N THR A 112 14.58 9.32 -0.71
CA THR A 112 14.45 9.32 0.76
C THR A 112 14.53 7.90 1.34
N ASN A 113 14.20 6.89 0.53
CA ASN A 113 14.14 5.48 0.92
C ASN A 113 14.91 4.60 -0.08
N LEU A 114 15.17 3.35 0.31
CA LEU A 114 15.76 2.32 -0.57
C LEU A 114 14.95 2.17 -1.86
N PRO A 115 15.55 1.82 -3.01
CA PRO A 115 14.85 1.75 -4.30
C PRO A 115 13.58 0.89 -4.25
N ASP A 116 13.68 -0.32 -3.74
CA ASP A 116 12.56 -1.24 -3.51
C ASP A 116 12.24 -1.40 -2.02
N GLY A 117 12.62 -0.41 -1.20
CA GLY A 117 12.31 -0.40 0.22
C GLY A 117 10.82 -0.51 0.45
N LEU A 118 10.41 -1.54 1.19
CA LEU A 118 9.12 -1.58 1.86
C LEU A 118 9.04 -0.33 2.72
N LEU A 119 7.99 0.46 2.56
CA LEU A 119 7.78 1.62 3.41
C LEU A 119 7.00 1.22 4.64
N VAL A 120 6.57 2.23 5.40
CA VAL A 120 5.53 2.16 6.43
C VAL A 120 4.25 1.42 5.97
N TRP A 121 4.11 1.14 4.68
CA TRP A 121 2.94 0.67 3.96
C TRP A 121 3.09 -0.83 3.58
N ARG A 122 2.55 -1.72 4.44
CA ARG A 122 2.38 -3.21 4.39
C ARG A 122 3.51 -4.10 3.81
N LYS A 123 3.91 -5.11 4.60
CA LYS A 123 5.05 -6.04 4.39
C LYS A 123 4.99 -7.00 3.18
N THR A 124 3.84 -7.19 2.53
CA THR A 124 3.61 -8.46 1.77
C THR A 124 3.50 -8.30 0.25
N ALA A 125 3.41 -7.09 -0.29
CA ALA A 125 3.23 -6.94 -1.74
C ALA A 125 3.76 -5.61 -2.25
N ALA A 126 4.97 -5.62 -2.78
CA ALA A 126 5.41 -4.66 -3.77
C ALA A 126 5.34 -5.37 -5.12
N ALA A 127 4.31 -5.07 -5.92
CA ALA A 127 4.25 -5.60 -7.29
C ALA A 127 5.13 -4.72 -8.18
N GLY A 128 6.29 -5.24 -8.61
CA GLY A 128 7.20 -4.54 -9.51
C GLY A 128 6.97 -4.96 -10.96
N TRP A 129 6.66 -4.02 -11.84
CA TRP A 129 6.64 -4.26 -13.29
C TRP A 129 7.88 -3.65 -13.95
N ASN A 130 8.67 -4.45 -14.71
CA ASN A 130 9.83 -3.96 -15.45
C ASN A 130 9.49 -3.71 -16.93
N ILE A 131 9.75 -2.50 -17.43
CA ILE A 131 9.51 -2.13 -18.83
C ILE A 131 10.62 -2.65 -19.76
N ALA A 132 11.85 -2.81 -19.26
CA ALA A 132 13.00 -3.27 -20.06
C ALA A 132 12.81 -4.71 -20.56
N ASP A 133 12.09 -5.53 -19.80
CA ASP A 133 11.85 -6.94 -20.12
C ASP A 133 11.00 -7.13 -21.40
N ARG A 134 10.21 -6.11 -21.80
CA ARG A 134 9.43 -6.15 -23.05
C ARG A 134 10.24 -5.94 -24.32
N LYS A 135 11.42 -5.31 -24.24
CA LYS A 135 12.28 -5.13 -25.42
C LYS A 135 13.03 -6.41 -25.81
N GLN A 136 13.22 -7.33 -24.87
CA GLN A 136 13.93 -8.59 -25.10
C GLN A 136 13.06 -9.68 -25.76
N LYS A 137 11.72 -9.55 -25.67
CA LYS A 137 10.74 -10.52 -26.19
C LYS A 137 10.16 -10.17 -27.57
N ARG A 138 10.74 -9.21 -28.29
CA ARG A 138 10.32 -8.84 -29.66
C ARG A 138 11.43 -9.08 -30.66
#